data_AF-A0A0N4TZW6-F1
#
_entry.id   AF-A0A0N4TZW6-F1
#
_cell.length_a   1.000
_cell.length_b   1.000
_cell.length_c   1.000
_cell.angle_alpha   90.00
_cell.angle_beta   90.00
_cell.angle_gamma   90.00
#
_symmetry.space_group_name_H-M   'P 1'
#
loop_
_entity.id
_entity.type
_entity.pdbx_description
1 polymer ?
#
loop_
_entity_poly.entity_id
_entity_poly.type
_entity_poly.pdbx_seq_one_letter_code
_entity_poly.pdbx_strand_id
1 'polypeptide(L)'
;MEKLKKELKDGTTREQVNKWNDLLLDKGVAGLEMELVKMNKIVEKVETKGFDANEERNFSKTVICQDKGRVLLRNDTNNYIHANYINTPKFTKHFICTQRPMLTTAESFYKMIVQEKAQCVVMLCAFTETTEKNCPPYFPQSFGEKPMKFGSITIKCIIVIN
;
A
#
# COMPACT_ATOMS: atom_id res chain seq x y z
N MET A 1 2.82 -16.53 -15.00
CA MET A 1 3.96 -16.00 -15.79
C MET A 1 4.06 -16.63 -17.18
N GLU A 2 4.04 -17.96 -17.32
CA GLU A 2 4.14 -18.61 -18.65
C GLU A 2 3.00 -18.27 -19.63
N LYS A 3 1.76 -18.14 -19.14
CA LYS A 3 0.63 -17.67 -19.96
C LYS A 3 0.85 -16.26 -20.51
N LEU A 4 1.35 -15.34 -19.68
CA LEU A 4 1.67 -13.96 -20.07
C LEU A 4 2.81 -13.91 -21.10
N LYS A 5 3.86 -14.74 -20.90
CA LYS A 5 4.97 -14.87 -21.87
C LYS A 5 4.51 -15.39 -23.23
N LYS A 6 3.51 -16.29 -23.24
CA LYS A 6 2.90 -16.80 -24.47
C LYS A 6 2.03 -15.74 -25.15
N GLU A 7 1.17 -15.06 -24.39
CA GLU A 7 0.31 -13.99 -24.91
C GLU A 7 1.12 -12.81 -25.48
N LEU A 8 2.28 -12.48 -24.91
CA LEU A 8 3.21 -11.47 -25.44
C LEU A 8 3.89 -11.87 -26.76
N LYS A 9 3.80 -13.15 -27.16
CA LYS A 9 4.31 -13.64 -28.45
C LYS A 9 3.26 -13.63 -29.56
N ASP A 10 1.97 -13.53 -29.22
CA ASP A 10 0.86 -13.63 -30.17
C ASP A 10 0.41 -12.24 -30.69
N GLY A 11 -0.04 -12.20 -31.95
CA GLY A 11 -0.25 -10.99 -32.75
C GLY A 11 -1.09 -9.89 -32.07
N THR A 12 -2.31 -10.18 -31.62
CA THR A 12 -3.24 -9.14 -31.12
C THR A 12 -2.79 -8.46 -29.82
N THR A 13 -2.25 -9.21 -28.86
CA THR A 13 -1.73 -8.64 -27.61
C THR A 13 -0.48 -7.82 -27.87
N ARG A 14 0.43 -8.35 -28.71
CA ARG A 14 1.65 -7.64 -29.10
C ARG A 14 1.34 -6.37 -29.89
N GLU A 15 0.37 -6.40 -30.79
CA GLU A 15 -0.11 -5.21 -31.51
C GLU A 15 -0.68 -4.14 -30.58
N GLN A 16 -1.48 -4.54 -29.58
CA GLN A 16 -1.99 -3.60 -28.58
C GLN A 16 -0.87 -2.96 -27.77
N VAL A 17 0.12 -3.75 -27.35
CA VAL A 17 1.30 -3.24 -26.63
C VAL A 17 2.11 -2.30 -27.51
N ASN A 18 2.33 -2.64 -28.79
CA ASN A 18 3.06 -1.77 -29.72
C ASN A 18 2.32 -0.45 -29.96
N LYS A 19 1.01 -0.48 -30.20
CA LYS A 19 0.20 0.75 -30.33
C LYS A 19 0.28 1.62 -29.08
N TRP A 20 0.29 1.01 -27.90
CA TRP A 20 0.45 1.74 -26.64
C TRP A 20 1.85 2.33 -26.51
N ASN A 21 2.90 1.60 -26.91
CA ASN A 21 4.27 2.11 -26.93
C ASN A 21 4.42 3.30 -27.88
N ASP A 22 3.92 3.18 -29.11
CA ASP A 22 3.96 4.25 -30.11
C ASP A 22 3.25 5.50 -29.57
N LEU A 23 2.06 5.34 -28.97
CA LEU A 23 1.33 6.43 -28.33
C LEU A 23 2.12 7.09 -27.17
N LEU A 24 2.79 6.30 -26.34
CA LEU A 24 3.61 6.83 -25.25
C LEU A 24 4.82 7.63 -25.77
N LEU A 25 5.49 7.11 -26.80
CA LEU A 25 6.64 7.75 -27.41
C LEU A 25 6.23 9.06 -28.09
N ASP A 26 5.14 9.06 -28.86
CA ASP A 26 4.58 10.24 -29.52
C ASP A 26 4.16 11.32 -28.51
N LYS A 27 3.59 10.90 -27.37
CA LYS A 27 3.16 11.81 -26.30
C LYS A 27 4.35 12.47 -25.58
N GLY A 28 5.44 11.71 -25.40
CA GLY A 28 6.62 12.16 -24.68
C GLY A 28 6.36 12.56 -23.22
N VAL A 29 7.40 13.02 -22.53
CA VAL A 29 7.32 13.38 -21.10
C VAL A 29 6.33 14.50 -20.85
N ALA A 30 6.39 15.58 -21.63
CA ALA A 30 5.50 16.73 -21.47
C ALA A 30 4.01 16.35 -21.64
N GLY A 31 3.70 15.45 -22.57
CA GLY A 31 2.33 14.97 -22.75
C GLY A 31 1.85 14.10 -21.59
N LEU A 32 2.72 13.27 -21.01
CA LEU A 32 2.42 12.49 -19.82
C LEU A 32 2.21 13.38 -18.58
N GLU A 33 3.00 14.43 -18.43
CA GLU A 33 2.81 15.44 -17.36
C GLU A 33 1.46 16.14 -17.50
N MET A 34 1.07 16.54 -18.71
CA MET A 34 -0.24 17.14 -18.96
C MET A 34 -1.39 16.18 -18.61
N GLU A 35 -1.26 14.89 -18.93
CA GLU A 35 -2.25 13.88 -18.54
C GLU A 35 -2.34 13.69 -17.04
N LEU A 36 -1.21 13.62 -16.35
CA LEU A 36 -1.18 13.51 -14.89
C LEU A 36 -1.84 14.72 -14.23
N VAL A 37 -1.55 15.93 -14.70
CA VAL A 37 -2.20 17.16 -14.21
C VAL A 37 -3.70 17.12 -14.46
N LYS A 38 -4.14 16.61 -15.61
CA LYS A 38 -5.57 16.45 -15.91
C LYS A 38 -6.23 15.44 -14.96
N MET A 39 -5.59 14.29 -14.72
CA MET A 39 -6.10 13.28 -13.78
C MET A 39 -6.20 13.84 -12.35
N ASN A 40 -5.22 14.61 -11.91
CA ASN A 40 -5.24 15.27 -10.60
C ASN A 40 -6.35 16.33 -10.44
N LYS A 41 -6.99 16.79 -11.52
CA LYS A 41 -8.17 17.65 -11.45
C LYS A 41 -9.47 16.85 -11.30
N ILE A 42 -9.44 15.56 -11.64
CA ILE A 42 -10.57 14.63 -11.53
C ILE A 42 -10.44 13.88 -10.21
N VAL A 43 -10.41 14.59 -9.09
CA VAL A 43 -10.46 13.97 -7.77
C VAL A 43 -11.93 13.84 -7.40
N GLU A 44 -12.43 12.61 -7.35
CA GLU A 44 -13.77 12.33 -6.84
C GLU A 44 -13.86 12.84 -5.39
N LYS A 45 -14.98 13.47 -5.03
CA LYS A 45 -15.20 13.90 -3.66
C LYS A 45 -15.31 12.65 -2.78
N VAL A 46 -14.32 12.42 -1.93
CA VAL A 46 -14.27 11.28 -1.01
C VAL A 46 -14.77 11.67 0.39
N GLU A 47 -15.39 10.73 1.09
CA GLU A 47 -15.70 10.87 2.51
C GLU A 47 -14.48 10.55 3.37
N THR A 48 -14.23 11.35 4.41
CA THR A 48 -13.01 11.33 5.22
C THR A 48 -13.27 11.37 6.73
N LYS A 49 -14.50 11.12 7.18
CA LYS A 49 -14.88 11.25 8.60
C LYS A 49 -13.97 10.42 9.51
N GLY A 50 -13.65 9.19 9.09
CA GLY A 50 -12.72 8.33 9.83
C GLY A 50 -11.31 8.92 9.90
N PHE A 51 -10.80 9.44 8.79
CA PHE A 51 -9.48 10.06 8.72
C PHE A 51 -9.40 11.32 9.60
N ASP A 52 -10.40 12.19 9.51
CA ASP A 52 -10.46 13.46 10.24
C ASP A 52 -10.59 13.25 11.76
N ALA A 53 -11.30 12.19 12.19
CA ALA A 53 -11.49 11.86 13.59
C ALA A 53 -10.29 11.13 14.25
N ASN A 54 -9.27 10.74 13.48
CA ASN A 54 -8.15 9.91 13.95
C ASN A 54 -6.79 10.47 13.49
N GLU A 55 -6.63 11.79 13.58
CA GLU A 55 -5.43 12.51 13.13
C GLU A 55 -4.13 11.93 13.71
N GLU A 56 -4.14 11.49 14.97
CA GLU A 56 -3.01 10.91 15.68
C GLU A 56 -2.57 9.54 15.13
N ARG A 57 -3.42 8.90 14.32
CA ARG A 57 -3.17 7.61 13.67
C ARG A 57 -2.75 7.78 12.20
N ASN A 58 -2.70 9.01 11.70
CA ASN A 58 -2.30 9.32 10.32
C ASN A 58 -0.83 9.70 10.26
N PHE A 59 -0.06 9.01 9.42
CA PHE A 59 1.35 9.33 9.21
C PHE A 59 1.54 10.68 8.50
N SER A 60 0.63 11.02 7.59
CA SER A 60 0.59 12.30 6.88
C SER A 60 -0.82 12.87 6.90
N LYS A 61 -0.91 14.21 7.07
CA LYS A 61 -2.16 14.96 6.93
C LYS A 61 -2.58 15.19 5.48
N THR A 62 -1.66 15.02 4.53
CA THR A 62 -1.90 15.28 3.10
C THR A 62 -2.30 14.04 2.32
N VAL A 63 -2.08 12.85 2.88
CA VAL A 63 -2.45 11.57 2.27
C VAL A 63 -3.72 11.07 2.92
N ILE A 64 -4.84 11.29 2.26
CA ILE A 64 -6.18 10.99 2.78
C ILE A 64 -6.47 9.49 2.80
N CYS A 65 -7.04 9.00 3.91
CA CYS A 65 -7.68 7.69 3.97
C CYS A 65 -9.19 7.87 3.74
N GLN A 66 -9.69 7.42 2.59
CA GLN A 66 -11.11 7.50 2.30
C GLN A 66 -11.91 6.50 3.15
N ASP A 67 -13.13 6.85 3.57
CA ASP A 67 -14.01 5.95 4.31
C ASP A 67 -14.52 4.79 3.44
N LYS A 68 -14.79 5.07 2.16
CA LYS A 68 -15.22 4.05 1.20
C LYS A 68 -14.12 3.01 1.02
N GLY A 69 -14.42 1.77 1.37
CA GLY A 69 -13.47 0.67 1.24
C GLY A 69 -12.32 0.72 2.25
N ARG A 70 -12.42 1.51 3.33
CA ARG A 70 -11.48 1.47 4.45
C ARG A 70 -11.55 0.12 5.16
N VAL A 71 -10.40 -0.38 5.60
CA VAL A 71 -10.34 -1.54 6.48
C VAL A 71 -10.78 -1.12 7.88
N LEU A 72 -11.70 -1.88 8.47
CA LEU A 72 -12.15 -1.68 9.85
C LEU A 72 -11.55 -2.76 10.74
N LEU A 73 -10.86 -2.36 11.81
CA LEU A 73 -10.39 -3.30 12.82
C LEU A 73 -11.57 -3.82 13.63
N ARG A 74 -11.79 -5.13 13.57
CA ARG A 74 -12.84 -5.82 14.32
C ARG A 74 -12.38 -6.02 15.75
N ASN A 75 -13.30 -5.88 16.70
CA ASN A 75 -13.05 -6.08 18.13
C ASN A 75 -11.99 -5.13 18.73
N ASP A 76 -11.80 -3.95 18.16
CA ASP A 76 -10.99 -2.88 18.73
C ASP A 76 -11.89 -1.72 19.17
N THR A 77 -11.57 -1.08 20.29
CA THR A 77 -12.30 0.10 20.78
C THR A 77 -12.24 1.23 19.75
N ASN A 78 -11.11 1.35 19.05
CA ASN A 78 -10.97 2.23 17.91
C ASN A 78 -10.75 1.40 16.65
N ASN A 79 -11.78 1.32 15.80
CA ASN A 79 -11.76 0.52 14.58
C ASN A 79 -10.96 1.16 13.42
N TYR A 80 -10.38 2.34 13.62
CA TYR A 80 -9.65 3.07 12.59
C TYR A 80 -8.23 2.54 12.37
N ILE A 81 -7.93 2.26 11.10
CA ILE A 81 -6.60 2.11 10.55
C ILE A 81 -6.55 2.81 9.18
N HIS A 82 -5.44 3.50 8.88
CA HIS A 82 -5.22 4.16 7.59
C HIS A 82 -4.83 3.13 6.53
N ALA A 83 -5.84 2.38 6.08
CA ALA A 83 -5.71 1.31 5.10
C ALA A 83 -6.99 1.16 4.29
N ASN A 84 -6.87 1.01 2.97
CA ASN A 84 -7.99 0.84 2.05
C ASN A 84 -7.82 -0.44 1.21
N TYR A 85 -8.92 -1.15 0.99
CA TYR A 85 -8.97 -2.23 0.02
C TYR A 85 -8.89 -1.68 -1.40
N ILE A 86 -8.01 -2.26 -2.22
CA ILE A 86 -7.88 -1.96 -3.64
C ILE A 86 -8.34 -3.16 -4.45
N ASN A 87 -9.25 -2.89 -5.38
CA ASN A 87 -9.75 -3.86 -6.34
C ASN A 87 -8.84 -3.90 -7.57
N THR A 88 -8.77 -5.06 -8.19
CA THR A 88 -8.27 -5.21 -9.56
C THR A 88 -9.44 -5.58 -10.47
N PRO A 89 -9.32 -5.43 -11.80
CA PRO A 89 -10.38 -5.88 -12.72
C PRO A 89 -10.78 -7.35 -12.55
N LYS A 90 -9.87 -8.18 -12.02
CA LYS A 90 -10.10 -9.63 -11.83
C LYS A 90 -10.54 -10.00 -10.42
N PHE A 91 -10.18 -9.20 -9.41
CA PHE A 91 -10.35 -9.57 -8.01
C PHE A 91 -10.75 -8.36 -7.16
N THR A 92 -11.86 -8.49 -6.44
CA THR A 92 -12.29 -7.52 -5.42
C THR A 92 -11.51 -7.72 -4.12
N LYS A 93 -11.15 -6.64 -3.43
CA LYS A 93 -10.39 -6.62 -2.17
C LYS A 93 -9.09 -7.42 -2.25
N HIS A 94 -8.42 -7.33 -3.39
CA HIS A 94 -7.24 -8.16 -3.65
C HIS A 94 -5.99 -7.64 -2.93
N PHE A 95 -5.88 -6.32 -2.82
CA PHE A 95 -4.80 -5.67 -2.10
C PHE A 95 -5.34 -4.79 -0.98
N ILE A 96 -4.51 -4.58 0.03
CA ILE A 96 -4.71 -3.53 1.01
C ILE A 96 -3.54 -2.58 0.84
N CYS A 97 -3.82 -1.33 0.47
CA CYS A 97 -2.84 -0.27 0.51
C CYS A 97 -2.98 0.44 1.86
N THR A 98 -1.88 0.57 2.57
CA THR A 98 -1.82 1.16 3.92
C THR A 98 -0.63 2.10 4.00
N GLN A 99 -0.74 3.12 4.86
CA GLN A 99 0.43 3.93 5.22
C GLN A 99 1.52 3.07 5.88
N ARG A 100 2.73 3.62 5.97
CA ARG A 100 3.79 3.03 6.80
C ARG A 100 3.34 2.95 8.27
N PRO A 101 3.50 1.80 8.94
CA PRO A 101 3.19 1.70 10.36
C PRO A 101 4.02 2.68 11.20
N MET A 102 3.35 3.34 12.14
CA MET A 102 4.01 4.13 13.18
C MET A 102 4.10 3.28 14.45
N LEU A 103 4.97 3.62 15.41
CA LEU A 103 5.02 2.89 16.69
C LEU A 103 3.66 2.84 17.39
N THR A 104 2.92 3.95 17.35
CA THR A 104 1.57 4.07 17.94
C THR A 104 0.51 3.26 17.21
N THR A 105 0.74 2.87 15.95
CA THR A 105 -0.21 2.13 15.10
C THR A 105 0.27 0.73 14.72
N ALA A 106 1.46 0.32 15.17
CA ALA A 106 2.06 -0.98 14.82
C ALA A 106 1.19 -2.16 15.29
N GLU A 107 0.62 -2.10 16.49
CA GLU A 107 -0.32 -3.15 16.94
C GLU A 107 -1.56 -3.23 16.03
N SER A 108 -2.14 -2.09 15.68
CA SER A 108 -3.28 -2.00 14.75
C SER A 108 -2.95 -2.60 13.37
N PHE A 109 -1.75 -2.31 12.86
CA PHE A 109 -1.25 -2.89 11.61
C PHE A 109 -1.16 -4.41 11.67
N TYR A 110 -0.62 -4.98 12.75
CA TYR A 110 -0.56 -6.43 12.89
C TYR A 110 -1.92 -7.09 13.16
N LYS A 111 -2.81 -6.43 13.92
CA LYS A 111 -4.20 -6.88 14.05
C LYS A 111 -4.89 -6.94 12.69
N MET A 112 -4.67 -5.95 11.82
CA MET A 112 -5.17 -5.98 10.44
C MET A 112 -4.63 -7.18 9.66
N ILE A 113 -3.32 -7.44 9.70
CA ILE A 113 -2.68 -8.57 9.01
C ILE A 113 -3.32 -9.90 9.44
N VAL A 114 -3.46 -10.11 10.76
CA VAL A 114 -4.08 -11.33 11.31
C VAL A 114 -5.55 -11.42 10.91
N GLN A 115 -6.30 -10.34 11.06
CA GLN A 115 -7.73 -10.27 10.72
C GLN A 115 -8.00 -10.60 9.25
N GLU A 116 -7.21 -10.02 8.35
CA GLU A 116 -7.36 -10.17 6.91
C GLU A 116 -6.62 -11.39 6.37
N LYS A 117 -5.96 -12.16 7.25
CA LYS A 117 -5.18 -13.36 6.92
C LYS A 117 -4.14 -13.07 5.83
N ALA A 118 -3.54 -11.88 5.87
CA ALA A 118 -2.55 -11.47 4.89
C ALA A 118 -1.29 -12.33 5.03
N GLN A 119 -0.89 -12.98 3.94
CA GLN A 119 0.27 -13.87 3.90
C GLN A 119 1.56 -13.17 3.46
N CYS A 120 1.42 -12.00 2.82
CA CYS A 120 2.54 -11.24 2.27
C CYS A 120 2.34 -9.76 2.58
N VAL A 121 3.43 -9.11 3.00
CA VAL A 121 3.52 -7.66 3.15
C VAL A 121 4.62 -7.20 2.21
N VAL A 122 4.31 -6.28 1.31
CA VAL A 122 5.27 -5.68 0.39
C VAL A 122 5.55 -4.25 0.86
N MET A 123 6.78 -3.99 1.29
CA MET A 123 7.24 -2.66 1.67
C MET A 123 7.93 -2.00 0.48
N LEU A 124 7.42 -0.85 0.04
CA LEU A 124 7.90 -0.16 -1.18
C LEU A 124 8.91 0.97 -0.91
N CYS A 125 9.12 1.33 0.36
CA CYS A 125 10.02 2.42 0.76
C CYS A 125 11.12 1.85 1.66
N ALA A 126 12.33 2.38 1.61
CA ALA A 126 13.36 2.02 2.59
C ALA A 126 13.07 2.66 3.96
N PHE A 127 13.60 2.07 5.03
CA PHE A 127 13.54 2.64 6.38
C PHE A 127 14.33 3.95 6.50
N THR A 128 15.27 4.19 5.59
CA THR A 128 16.29 5.25 5.65
C THR A 128 16.03 6.40 4.68
N GLU A 129 14.86 6.48 4.04
CA GLU A 129 14.51 7.62 3.18
C GLU A 129 14.10 8.84 4.02
N THR A 130 15.08 9.49 4.66
CA THR A 130 15.21 10.93 4.95
C THR A 130 16.08 11.17 6.19
N THR A 131 17.00 12.11 6.04
CA THR A 131 18.16 12.41 6.88
C THR A 131 17.88 13.02 8.26
N GLU A 132 16.63 13.07 8.75
CA GLU A 132 16.34 13.77 10.02
C GLU A 132 15.46 13.05 11.04
N LYS A 133 14.83 11.91 10.70
CA LYS A 133 14.10 11.10 11.69
C LYS A 133 14.28 9.62 11.40
N ASN A 134 15.20 8.99 12.12
CA ASN A 134 15.28 7.53 12.15
C ASN A 134 13.89 6.98 12.47
N CYS A 135 13.29 6.32 11.49
CA CYS A 135 11.99 5.69 11.68
C CYS A 135 12.25 4.37 12.39
N PRO A 136 11.75 4.22 13.62
CA PRO A 136 12.00 3.01 14.37
C PRO A 136 11.41 1.82 13.61
N PRO A 137 12.13 0.69 13.55
CA PRO A 137 11.63 -0.50 12.87
C PRO A 137 10.32 -0.96 13.54
N TYR A 138 9.44 -1.56 12.75
CA TYR A 138 8.20 -2.16 13.25
C TYR A 138 8.21 -3.69 13.14
N PHE A 139 9.34 -4.29 12.74
CA PHE A 139 9.62 -5.73 12.77
C PHE A 139 11.12 -5.98 13.02
N PRO A 140 11.52 -7.14 13.56
CA PRO A 140 12.93 -7.51 13.71
C PRO A 140 13.58 -7.67 12.33
N GLN A 141 14.69 -6.98 12.08
CA GLN A 141 15.30 -6.87 10.75
C GLN A 141 16.25 -8.03 10.42
N SER A 142 16.72 -8.75 11.45
CA SER A 142 17.66 -9.86 11.31
C SER A 142 17.19 -11.10 12.08
N PHE A 143 17.62 -12.28 11.61
CA PHE A 143 17.44 -13.52 12.37
C PHE A 143 18.19 -13.46 13.71
N GLY A 144 17.54 -13.93 14.78
CA GLY A 144 18.13 -13.93 16.14
C GLY A 144 17.93 -12.62 16.91
N GLU A 145 17.42 -11.56 16.28
CA GLU A 145 16.98 -10.36 17.00
C GLU A 145 15.87 -10.69 18.00
N LYS A 146 15.83 -9.93 19.10
CA LYS A 146 14.79 -10.09 20.12
C LYS A 146 13.42 -9.87 19.48
N PRO A 147 12.43 -10.73 19.78
CA PRO A 147 11.07 -10.51 19.31
C PRO A 147 10.57 -9.13 19.72
N MET A 148 9.93 -8.43 18.80
CA MET A 148 9.32 -7.13 19.05
C MET A 148 7.88 -7.33 19.51
N LYS A 149 7.47 -6.62 20.57
CA LYS A 149 6.10 -6.69 21.10
C LYS A 149 5.36 -5.38 20.86
N PHE A 150 4.19 -5.49 20.25
CA PHE A 150 3.27 -4.38 19.99
C PHE A 150 1.92 -4.71 20.64
N GLY A 151 1.72 -4.23 21.86
CA GLY A 151 0.56 -4.58 22.69
C GLY A 151 0.42 -6.09 22.86
N SER A 152 -0.65 -6.65 22.31
CA SER A 152 -0.96 -8.09 22.36
C SER A 152 -0.21 -8.95 21.34
N ILE A 153 0.46 -8.34 20.36
CA ILE A 153 1.13 -9.05 19.27
C ILE A 153 2.65 -9.12 19.52
N THR A 154 3.24 -10.29 19.29
CA THR A 154 4.69 -10.50 19.29
C THR A 154 5.17 -10.92 17.90
N ILE A 155 6.16 -10.22 17.37
CA ILE A 155 6.74 -10.45 16.04
C ILE A 155 8.15 -10.99 16.19
N LYS A 156 8.42 -12.12 15.55
CA LYS A 156 9.73 -12.78 15.54
C LYS A 156 10.19 -12.98 14.10
N CYS A 157 11.42 -12.60 13.80
CA CYS A 157 12.07 -12.99 12.56
C CYS A 157 12.51 -14.45 12.66
N ILE A 158 12.00 -15.30 11.75
CA ILE A 158 12.34 -16.72 11.67
C ILE A 158 13.40 -17.01 10.61
N ILE A 159 13.49 -16.19 9.57
CA ILE A 159 14.46 -16.31 8.48
C ILE A 159 14.59 -14.97 7.76
N VAL A 160 15.78 -14.68 7.25
CA VAL A 160 16.02 -13.63 6.26
C VAL A 160 16.56 -14.31 5.02
N ILE A 161 15.92 -14.09 3.88
CA ILE A 161 16.35 -14.61 2.58
C ILE A 161 16.97 -13.44 1.83
N ASN A 162 18.27 -13.52 1.58
CA ASN A 162 19.03 -12.54 0.80
C ASN A 162 19.16 -13.01 -0.65
#